data_AF-A0A4R0NX07-F1
#
_entry.id   AF-A0A4R0NX07-F1
#
_cell.length_a   1.000
_cell.length_b   1.000
_cell.length_c   1.000
_cell.angle_alpha   90.00
_cell.angle_beta   90.00
_cell.angle_gamma   90.00
#
_symmetry.space_group_name_H-M   'P 1'
#
loop_
_entity.id
_entity.type
_entity.pdbx_description
1 polymer ?
#
loop_
_entity_poly.entity_id
_entity_poly.type
_entity_poly.pdbx_seq_one_letter_code
_entity_poly.pdbx_strand_id
1 'polypeptide(L)' 'MTAFCISAAIPPELCAVDDERKAIYHSADSICIWVFATRRERNRFVEETQGMAKVERDAHYRRFFTSPQPPSATSTGAI' A
#
# COMPACT_ATOMS: atom_id res chain seq x y z
N MET A 1 -24.03 -9.45 1.70
CA MET A 1 -22.60 -9.13 1.90
C MET A 1 -21.81 -10.31 1.40
N THR A 2 -20.89 -10.11 0.47
CA THR A 2 -20.14 -11.20 -0.19
C THR A 2 -18.65 -10.87 -0.13
N ALA A 3 -17.83 -11.86 0.18
CA ALA A 3 -16.38 -11.76 0.09
C ALA A 3 -15.90 -12.35 -1.24
N PHE A 4 -15.00 -11.64 -1.92
CA PHE A 4 -14.33 -12.14 -3.12
C PHE A 4 -12.89 -12.53 -2.75
N CYS A 5 -12.50 -13.76 -3.08
CA CYS A 5 -11.15 -14.25 -2.90
C CYS A 5 -10.55 -14.56 -4.28
N ILE A 6 -9.40 -13.98 -4.58
CA ILE A 6 -8.70 -14.16 -5.85
C ILE A 6 -7.43 -14.94 -5.55
N SER A 7 -7.29 -16.13 -6.13
CA SER A 7 -6.06 -16.92 -6.02
C SER A 7 -4.96 -16.27 -6.85
N ALA A 8 -3.81 -16.00 -6.23
CA ALA A 8 -2.66 -15.39 -6.88
C ALA A 8 -1.37 -15.80 -6.16
N ALA A 9 -0.24 -15.79 -6.88
CA ALA A 9 1.08 -15.86 -6.26
C ALA A 9 1.43 -14.48 -5.68
N ILE A 10 1.19 -14.29 -4.38
CA ILE A 10 1.41 -13.00 -3.70
C ILE A 10 2.88 -12.91 -3.26
N PRO A 11 3.59 -11.81 -3.56
CA PRO A 11 4.98 -11.64 -3.13
C PRO A 11 5.14 -11.66 -1.60
N PRO A 12 6.13 -12.39 -1.03
CA PRO A 12 6.33 -12.48 0.42
C PRO A 12 6.49 -11.12 1.12
N GLU A 13 7.15 -10.16 0.46
CA GLU A 13 7.33 -8.80 0.96
C GLU A 13 5.99 -8.06 1.15
N LEU A 14 5.00 -8.37 0.32
CA LEU A 14 3.65 -7.81 0.45
C LEU A 14 2.87 -8.52 1.57
N CYS A 15 3.05 -9.83 1.73
CA CYS A 15 2.47 -10.61 2.83
C CYS A 15 3.00 -10.16 4.21
N ALA A 16 4.25 -9.70 4.28
CA ALA A 16 4.87 -9.23 5.53
C ALA A 16 4.35 -7.87 6.01
N VAL A 17 3.70 -7.10 5.13
CA VAL A 17 3.05 -5.84 5.49
C VAL A 17 1.78 -6.14 6.28
N ASP A 18 1.43 -5.29 7.25
CA ASP A 18 0.16 -5.39 7.99
C ASP A 18 -1.02 -5.05 7.05
N ASP A 19 -2.07 -5.86 7.03
CA ASP A 19 -3.27 -5.61 6.21
C ASP A 19 -3.97 -4.29 6.55
N GLU A 20 -3.88 -3.80 7.79
CA GLU A 20 -4.42 -2.49 8.16
C GLU A 20 -3.67 -1.32 7.49
N ARG A 21 -2.49 -1.59 6.94
CA ARG A 21 -1.64 -0.63 6.23
C ARG A 21 -1.71 -0.77 4.71
N LYS A 22 -2.66 -1.56 4.18
CA LYS A 22 -2.90 -1.70 2.75
C LYS A 22 -4.16 -0.97 2.33
N ALA A 23 -4.11 -0.29 1.19
CA ALA A 23 -5.30 0.15 0.45
C ALA A 23 -5.36 -0.63 -0.86
N ILE A 24 -6.55 -1.15 -1.18
CA ILE A 24 -6.77 -2.00 -2.36
C ILE A 24 -7.61 -1.21 -3.36
N TYR A 25 -7.20 -1.26 -4.62
CA TYR A 25 -8.01 -0.88 -5.77
C TYR A 25 -8.02 -2.05 -6.76
N HIS A 26 -9.12 -2.23 -7.46
CA HIS A 26 -9.20 -3.19 -8.54
C HIS A 26 -9.81 -2.54 -9.78
N SER A 27 -9.35 -2.99 -10.93
CA SER A 27 -9.95 -2.77 -12.24
C SER A 27 -10.37 -4.12 -12.83
N ALA A 28 -10.81 -4.16 -14.09
CA ALA A 28 -11.10 -5.41 -14.78
C ALA A 28 -9.85 -6.28 -15.01
N ASP A 29 -8.68 -5.65 -15.04
CA ASP A 29 -7.40 -6.23 -15.47
C ASP A 29 -6.31 -6.23 -14.38
N SER A 30 -6.53 -5.54 -13.25
CA SER A 30 -5.49 -5.42 -12.23
C SER A 30 -6.04 -5.30 -10.80
N ILE A 31 -5.22 -5.74 -9.85
CA ILE A 31 -5.36 -5.40 -8.43
C ILE A 31 -4.14 -4.55 -8.07
N CYS A 32 -4.40 -3.35 -7.56
CA CYS A 32 -3.37 -2.42 -7.10
C CYS A 32 -3.43 -2.32 -5.58
N ILE A 33 -2.27 -2.42 -4.95
CA ILE A 33 -2.13 -2.35 -3.50
C ILE A 33 -1.12 -1.27 -3.17
N TRP A 34 -1.57 -0.23 -2.47
CA TRP A 34 -0.70 0.78 -1.87
C TRP A 34 -0.42 0.42 -0.43
N VAL A 35 0.82 0.62 0.01
CA VAL A 35 1.31 0.25 1.34
C VAL A 35 1.71 1.51 2.09
N PHE A 36 1.24 1.67 3.32
CA PHE A 36 1.48 2.87 4.13
C PHE A 36 2.38 2.56 5.32
N ALA A 37 3.08 3.57 5.86
CA ALA A 37 3.87 3.36 7.06
C ALA A 37 2.97 3.09 8.28
N THR A 38 1.81 3.77 8.33
CA THR A 38 0.81 3.62 9.40
C THR A 38 -0.61 3.43 8.88
N ARG A 39 -1.48 2.80 9.70
CA ARG A 39 -2.93 2.72 9.44
C ARG A 39 -3.56 4.10 9.27
N ARG A 40 -3.09 5.10 10.02
CA ARG A 40 -3.60 6.48 9.96
C ARG A 40 -3.36 7.09 8.58
N GLU A 41 -2.18 6.90 8.00
CA GLU A 41 -1.88 7.36 6.64
C GLU A 41 -2.71 6.62 5.59
N ARG A 42 -2.87 5.29 5.75
CA ARG A 42 -3.77 4.51 4.89
C ARG A 42 -5.19 5.10 4.90
N ASN A 43 -5.74 5.36 6.09
CA ASN A 43 -7.08 5.92 6.22
C ASN A 43 -7.17 7.31 5.59
N ARG A 44 -6.19 8.18 5.86
CA ARG A 44 -6.10 9.51 5.24
C ARG A 44 -6.09 9.42 3.71
N PHE A 45 -5.30 8.52 3.13
CA PHE A 45 -5.27 8.31 1.69
C PHE A 45 -6.63 7.88 1.12
N VAL A 46 -7.31 6.95 1.79
CA VAL A 46 -8.64 6.49 1.36
C VAL A 46 -9.67 7.63 1.39
N GLU A 47 -9.62 8.46 2.43
CA GLU A 47 -10.51 9.63 2.58
C GLU A 47 -10.22 10.71 1.53
N GLU A 48 -8.95 11.08 1.34
CA GLU A 48 -8.56 12.15 0.41
C GLU A 48 -8.78 11.78 -1.07
N THR A 49 -8.77 10.49 -1.39
CA THR A 49 -8.86 10.02 -2.79
C THR A 49 -10.24 9.49 -3.19
N GLN A 50 -11.28 9.81 -2.42
CA GLN A 50 -12.66 9.48 -2.79
C GLN A 50 -13.01 10.10 -4.15
N GLY A 51 -13.61 9.30 -5.03
CA GLY A 51 -13.99 9.73 -6.39
C GLY A 51 -12.83 9.83 -7.40
N MET A 52 -11.57 9.75 -6.97
CA MET A 52 -10.42 9.82 -7.87
C MET A 52 -10.22 8.52 -8.66
N ALA A 53 -9.86 8.66 -9.93
CA ALA A 53 -9.41 7.56 -10.77
C ALA A 53 -8.07 6.99 -10.28
N LYS A 54 -7.71 5.79 -10.74
CA LYS A 54 -6.44 5.13 -10.38
C LYS A 54 -5.22 6.02 -10.60
N VAL A 55 -5.16 6.71 -11.74
CA VAL A 55 -4.01 7.56 -12.10
C VAL A 55 -3.85 8.72 -11.13
N GLU A 56 -4.96 9.33 -10.71
CA GLU A 56 -4.99 10.41 -9.74
C GLU A 56 -4.60 9.91 -8.34
N ARG A 57 -5.09 8.73 -7.95
CA ARG A 57 -4.68 8.03 -6.71
C ARG A 57 -3.17 7.76 -6.69
N ASP A 58 -2.62 7.22 -7.78
CA ASP A 58 -1.19 6.95 -7.91
C ASP A 58 -0.37 8.24 -7.78
N ALA A 59 -0.82 9.34 -8.40
CA ALA A 59 -0.17 10.65 -8.29
C ALA A 59 -0.23 11.19 -6.86
N HIS A 60 -1.39 11.13 -6.19
CA HIS A 60 -1.58 11.57 -4.81
C HIS A 60 -0.73 10.74 -3.84
N TYR A 61 -0.70 9.41 -4.02
CA TYR A 61 0.13 8.50 -3.23
C TYR A 61 1.61 8.88 -3.31
N ARG A 62 2.14 9.03 -4.52
CA ARG A 62 3.55 9.43 -4.75
C ARG A 62 3.87 10.82 -4.20
N ARG A 63 2.89 11.72 -4.19
CA ARG A 63 3.12 13.09 -3.72
C ARG A 63 3.23 13.18 -2.20
N PHE A 64 2.43 12.41 -1.47
CA PHE A 64 2.21 12.61 -0.04
C PHE A 64 2.61 11.44 0.87
N PHE A 65 2.76 10.24 0.32
CA PHE A 65 2.94 9.02 1.12
C PHE A 65 4.21 8.22 0.76
N THR A 66 4.85 8.51 -0.39
CA THR A 66 6.19 8.01 -0.68
C THR A 66 7.24 9.00 -0.18
N SER A 67 7.58 8.95 1.10
CA SER A 67 8.91 9.43 1.54
C SER A 67 9.92 8.29 1.39
N PRO A 68 11.20 8.58 1.11
CA PRO A 68 12.22 7.54 1.13
C PRO A 68 12.20 6.91 2.53
N GLN A 69 12.00 5.59 2.59
CA GLN A 69 12.41 4.84 3.77
C GLN A 69 13.88 5.22 4.00
N PRO A 70 14.29 5.72 5.18
CA PRO A 70 15.71 5.72 5.49
C PRO A 70 16.19 4.28 5.27
N PRO A 71 17.36 4.05 4.62
CA PRO A 71 17.86 2.71 4.42
C PRO A 71 17.80 2.01 5.77
N SER A 72 17.13 0.85 5.79
CA SER A 72 17.11 -0.03 6.96
C SER A 72 18.53 -0.05 7.49
N ALA A 73 18.70 0.32 8.76
CA ALA A 73 20.00 0.28 9.41
C ALA A 73 20.54 -1.12 9.18
N THR A 74 21.50 -1.23 8.26
CA THR A 74 22.25 -2.45 8.08
C THR A 74 22.85 -2.69 9.45
N SER A 75 22.53 -3.82 10.05
CA SER A 75 23.15 -4.28 11.29
C SER A 75 24.65 -4.35 11.04
N THR A 76 25.32 -3.23 11.23
CA THR A 76 26.76 -3.13 11.36
C THR A 76 27.07 -3.83 12.67
N GLY A 77 27.93 -4.84 12.57
CA GLY A 77 28.15 -5.85 13.60
C GLY A 77 28.41 -5.31 14.99
N ALA A 78 27.98 -6.09 15.96
CA ALA A 78 28.58 -6.14 17.28
C ALA A 78 29.33 -7.48 17.36
N ILE A 79 30.67 -7.35 17.36
CA ILE A 79 31.69 -8.17 18.04
C ILE A 79 31.36 -9.64 18.34
#